data_AF-A0A5E4PU10-F1
#
_entry.id   AF-A0A5E4PU10-F1
#
_cell.length_a   1.000
_cell.length_b   1.000
_cell.length_c   1.000
_cell.angle_alpha   90.00
_cell.angle_beta   90.00
_cell.angle_gamma   90.00
#
_symmetry.space_group_name_H-M   'P 1'
#
loop_
_entity.id
_entity.type
_entity.pdbx_description
1 polymer ?
#
loop_
_entity_poly.entity_id
_entity_poly.type
_entity_poly.pdbx_seq_one_letter_code
_entity_poly.pdbx_strand_id
1 'polypeptide(L)'
;MDIGERKCSDPAFTLSVARTLVQISASLEQCAAAQLGLVERLLQFVWAHLEHHMDSVKHLAAQVLTSVVSYCVRLEKTGERSGVQQLLSAVRTLDESRKSLYVGLTALSEQLGPTRLMQEFPGVVESSLRALTSQPVQASVTNFLSLLLGRHMKTQSREVIYNSWVRPALVLATSPGADSSVLQVLDTLLTTAVQNDHTLLEYILSHIERAVDESDMKCVLMLLSVARKCGVTSEDTGDKWKGLSPKSTEPMSRAELQLLLMFLKYNSNAQAPHCRQLMLALLKKTAVTEC
;
A
#
# COMPACT_ATOMS: atom_id res chain seq x y z
N MET A 1 16.09 -52.84 -11.34
CA MET A 1 15.86 -51.55 -12.01
C MET A 1 14.39 -51.48 -12.29
N ASP A 2 13.67 -50.68 -11.52
CA ASP A 2 12.45 -50.03 -12.00
C ASP A 2 12.27 -48.77 -11.15
N ILE A 3 12.84 -47.68 -11.68
CA ILE A 3 12.87 -46.35 -11.06
C ILE A 3 11.56 -45.69 -11.44
N GLY A 4 10.48 -46.16 -10.81
CA GLY A 4 9.17 -45.54 -10.87
C GLY A 4 9.14 -44.26 -10.02
N GLU A 5 9.52 -43.14 -10.63
CA GLU A 5 8.90 -41.83 -10.46
C GLU A 5 8.37 -41.47 -9.05
N ARG A 6 9.26 -41.30 -8.06
CA ARG A 6 8.95 -40.57 -6.82
C ARG A 6 9.45 -39.14 -6.89
N LYS A 7 8.73 -38.20 -7.51
CA LYS A 7 8.97 -36.76 -7.33
C LYS A 7 7.71 -35.91 -7.53
N CYS A 8 6.80 -35.96 -6.56
CA CYS A 8 5.86 -34.88 -6.32
C CYS A 8 5.89 -34.59 -4.82
N SER A 9 6.40 -33.42 -4.45
CA SER A 9 6.45 -32.87 -3.09
C SER A 9 5.09 -32.99 -2.41
N ASP A 10 4.97 -33.87 -1.42
CA ASP A 10 3.73 -34.05 -0.65
C ASP A 10 3.37 -32.71 0.04
N PRO A 11 2.24 -32.08 -0.32
CA PRO A 11 1.77 -30.85 0.31
C PRO A 11 1.74 -30.93 1.84
N ALA A 12 1.45 -32.10 2.40
CA ALA A 12 1.41 -32.31 3.84
C ALA A 12 2.81 -32.23 4.48
N PHE A 13 3.84 -32.74 3.79
CA PHE A 13 5.23 -32.69 4.26
C PHE A 13 5.77 -31.26 4.22
N THR A 14 5.58 -30.54 3.11
CA THR A 14 6.03 -29.14 3.02
C THR A 14 5.34 -28.28 4.07
N LEU A 15 4.05 -28.52 4.32
CA LEU A 15 3.29 -27.80 5.34
C LEU A 15 3.75 -28.11 6.76
N SER A 16 4.07 -29.39 7.07
CA SER A 16 4.57 -29.76 8.40
C SER A 16 5.95 -29.14 8.65
N VAL A 17 6.86 -29.18 7.67
CA VAL A 17 8.17 -28.52 7.73
C VAL A 17 7.98 -27.02 7.96
N ALA A 18 7.12 -26.36 7.18
CA ALA A 18 6.86 -24.92 7.33
C ALA A 18 6.38 -24.57 8.74
N ARG A 19 5.47 -25.36 9.32
CA ARG A 19 4.98 -25.17 10.70
C ARG A 19 6.09 -25.35 11.73
N THR A 20 6.93 -26.36 11.58
CA THR A 20 8.08 -26.58 12.46
C THR A 20 9.07 -25.42 12.37
N LEU A 21 9.33 -24.90 11.18
CA LEU A 21 10.23 -23.77 10.99
C LEU A 21 9.68 -22.48 11.63
N VAL A 22 8.36 -22.26 11.62
CA VAL A 22 7.74 -21.14 12.37
C VAL A 22 8.00 -21.28 13.88
N GLN A 23 7.88 -22.48 14.43
CA GLN A 23 8.17 -22.70 15.86
C GLN A 23 9.65 -22.43 16.17
N ILE A 24 10.56 -22.93 15.33
CA ILE A 24 12.00 -22.68 15.46
C ILE A 24 12.31 -21.19 15.36
N SER A 25 11.72 -20.48 14.39
CA SER A 25 11.97 -19.06 14.20
C SER A 25 11.45 -18.21 15.36
N ALA A 26 10.31 -18.59 15.97
CA ALA A 26 9.81 -17.93 17.16
C ALA A 26 10.76 -18.10 18.37
N SER A 27 11.42 -19.25 18.49
CA SER A 27 12.41 -19.49 19.55
C SER A 27 13.73 -18.70 19.38
N LEU A 28 13.99 -18.10 18.21
CA LEU A 28 15.18 -17.26 18.00
C LEU A 28 15.23 -16.06 18.96
N GLU A 29 14.07 -15.53 19.34
CA GLU A 29 14.01 -14.40 20.28
C GLU A 29 14.60 -14.74 21.65
N GLN A 30 14.55 -16.02 22.04
CA GLN A 30 15.07 -16.54 23.31
C GLN A 30 16.57 -16.85 23.25
N CYS A 31 17.17 -16.88 22.05
CA CYS A 31 18.59 -17.18 21.89
C CYS A 31 19.45 -15.98 22.30
N ALA A 32 20.33 -16.18 23.28
CA ALA A 32 21.26 -15.15 23.75
C ALA A 32 22.44 -14.93 22.78
N ALA A 33 22.92 -15.99 22.13
CA ALA A 33 24.01 -15.92 21.16
C ALA A 33 23.48 -15.65 19.73
N ALA A 34 24.31 -14.99 18.91
CA ALA A 34 24.03 -14.77 17.50
C ALA A 34 24.09 -16.11 16.73
N GLN A 35 22.97 -16.54 16.16
CA GLN A 35 22.83 -17.77 15.38
C GLN A 35 22.70 -17.46 13.88
N LEU A 36 23.69 -16.75 13.32
CA LEU A 36 23.66 -16.30 11.93
C LEU A 36 23.57 -17.46 10.92
N GLY A 37 24.18 -18.61 11.22
CA GLY A 37 24.06 -19.81 10.38
C GLY A 37 22.63 -20.37 10.30
N LEU A 38 21.86 -20.26 11.40
CA LEU A 38 20.45 -20.66 11.39
C LEU A 38 19.60 -19.63 10.62
N VAL A 39 19.90 -18.34 10.78
CA VAL A 39 19.26 -17.26 10.00
C VAL A 39 19.43 -17.50 8.50
N GLU A 40 20.64 -17.83 8.04
CA GLU A 40 20.88 -18.10 6.62
C GLU A 40 20.04 -19.27 6.09
N ARG A 41 19.93 -20.36 6.85
CA ARG A 41 19.10 -21.53 6.49
C ARG A 41 17.61 -21.21 6.48
N LEU A 42 17.14 -20.43 7.45
CA LEU A 42 15.75 -19.97 7.48
C LEU A 42 15.45 -19.06 6.30
N LEU A 43 16.37 -18.17 5.93
CA LEU A 43 16.23 -17.31 4.75
C LEU A 43 16.21 -18.11 3.45
N GLN A 44 17.05 -19.14 3.30
CA GLN A 44 16.97 -20.06 2.15
C GLN A 44 15.56 -20.68 2.02
N PHE A 45 14.97 -21.11 3.14
CA PHE A 45 13.60 -21.61 3.14
C PHE A 45 12.59 -20.51 2.76
N VAL A 46 12.65 -19.35 3.41
CA VAL A 46 11.72 -18.23 3.17
C VAL A 46 11.71 -17.84 1.70
N TRP A 47 12.88 -17.56 1.11
CA TRP A 47 12.96 -17.09 -0.28
C TRP A 47 12.46 -18.11 -1.30
N ALA A 48 12.61 -19.41 -1.01
CA ALA A 48 12.07 -20.47 -1.85
C ALA A 48 10.54 -20.62 -1.75
N HIS A 49 9.91 -20.15 -0.65
CA HIS A 49 8.51 -20.47 -0.33
C HIS A 49 7.56 -19.26 -0.21
N LEU A 50 8.04 -18.02 -0.30
CA LEU A 50 7.19 -16.81 -0.26
C LEU A 50 6.15 -16.75 -1.40
N GLU A 51 6.42 -17.42 -2.52
CA GLU A 51 5.51 -17.50 -3.67
C GLU A 51 5.07 -18.94 -3.97
N HIS A 52 5.23 -19.84 -3.01
CA HIS A 52 4.82 -21.25 -3.15
C HIS A 52 3.34 -21.38 -3.48
N HIS A 53 2.91 -22.28 -4.37
CA HIS A 53 1.51 -22.37 -4.82
C HIS A 53 0.47 -22.49 -3.68
N MET A 54 0.79 -23.19 -2.58
CA MET A 54 -0.08 -23.29 -1.39
C MET A 54 -0.07 -22.01 -0.54
N ASP A 55 -1.22 -21.38 -0.35
CA ASP A 55 -1.36 -20.17 0.45
C ASP A 55 -0.92 -20.34 1.91
N SER A 56 -1.20 -21.49 2.53
CA SER A 56 -0.73 -21.77 3.89
C SER A 56 0.79 -21.75 4.00
N VAL A 57 1.50 -22.26 2.99
CA VAL A 57 2.97 -22.28 2.97
C VAL A 57 3.52 -20.86 2.77
N LYS A 58 2.92 -20.05 1.88
CA LYS A 58 3.29 -18.63 1.73
C LYS A 58 3.17 -17.87 3.05
N HIS A 59 2.04 -18.07 3.75
CA HIS A 59 1.77 -17.39 5.00
C HIS A 59 2.76 -17.79 6.10
N LEU A 60 3.07 -19.08 6.23
CA LEU A 60 4.07 -19.57 7.18
C LEU A 60 5.48 -19.06 6.83
N ALA A 61 5.86 -19.02 5.55
CA ALA A 61 7.13 -18.44 5.13
C ALA A 61 7.23 -16.94 5.48
N ALA A 62 6.15 -16.18 5.31
CA ALA A 62 6.10 -14.79 5.72
C ALA A 62 6.22 -14.63 7.26
N GLN A 63 5.59 -15.52 8.05
CA GLN A 63 5.76 -15.52 9.51
C GLN A 63 7.21 -15.80 9.92
N VAL A 64 7.86 -16.80 9.30
CA VAL A 64 9.29 -17.07 9.52
C VAL A 64 10.12 -15.83 9.19
N LEU A 65 9.84 -15.15 8.08
CA LEU A 65 10.53 -13.92 7.70
C LEU A 65 10.39 -12.83 8.77
N THR A 66 9.18 -12.58 9.26
CA THR A 66 8.96 -11.57 10.33
C THR A 66 9.75 -11.91 11.59
N SER A 67 9.77 -13.17 12.02
CA SER A 67 10.59 -13.62 13.17
C SER A 67 12.08 -13.41 12.93
N VAL A 68 12.57 -13.75 11.73
CA VAL A 68 13.98 -13.57 11.36
C VAL A 68 14.37 -12.09 11.34
N VAL A 69 13.53 -11.23 10.74
CA VAL A 69 13.78 -9.78 10.71
C VAL A 69 13.80 -9.21 12.13
N SER A 70 12.82 -9.57 12.98
CA SER A 70 12.79 -9.17 14.41
C SER A 70 14.09 -9.55 15.12
N TYR A 71 14.52 -10.80 14.96
CA TYR A 71 15.76 -11.32 15.53
C TYR A 71 17.00 -10.56 15.06
N CYS A 72 17.15 -10.34 13.74
CA CYS A 72 18.29 -9.62 13.19
C CYS A 72 18.35 -8.16 13.67
N VAL A 73 17.21 -7.47 13.72
CA VAL A 73 17.14 -6.09 14.24
C VAL A 73 17.47 -6.03 15.73
N ARG A 74 17.09 -7.06 16.51
CA ARG A 74 17.50 -7.19 17.92
C ARG A 74 19.01 -7.39 18.06
N LEU A 75 19.60 -8.29 17.26
CA LEU A 75 21.04 -8.52 17.25
C LEU A 75 21.83 -7.26 16.86
N GLU A 76 21.32 -6.46 15.93
CA GLU A 76 21.94 -5.20 15.57
C GLU A 76 22.04 -4.22 16.74
N LYS A 77 21.05 -4.19 17.65
CA LYS A 77 21.12 -3.39 18.89
C LYS A 77 22.25 -3.85 19.82
N THR A 78 22.69 -5.09 19.70
CA THR A 78 23.84 -5.65 20.44
C THR A 78 25.16 -5.49 19.69
N GLY A 79 25.16 -4.86 18.51
CA GLY A 79 26.35 -4.58 17.69
C GLY A 79 26.50 -5.48 16.46
N GLU A 80 25.72 -6.56 16.35
CA GLU A 80 25.80 -7.52 15.25
C GLU A 80 24.92 -7.09 14.06
N ARG A 81 25.53 -6.46 13.05
CA ARG A 81 24.84 -5.86 11.90
C ARG A 81 24.69 -6.79 10.69
N SER A 82 25.42 -7.89 10.65
CA SER A 82 25.52 -8.75 9.46
C SER A 82 24.16 -9.29 9.01
N GLY A 83 23.32 -9.74 9.96
CA GLY A 83 22.00 -10.28 9.65
C GLY A 83 21.06 -9.26 8.99
N VAL A 84 21.03 -8.02 9.49
CA VAL A 84 20.21 -6.94 8.88
C VAL A 84 20.75 -6.56 7.51
N GLN A 85 22.07 -6.46 7.35
CA GLN A 85 22.69 -6.17 6.06
C GLN A 85 22.40 -7.25 5.01
N GLN A 86 22.42 -8.52 5.40
CA GLN A 86 22.06 -9.65 4.53
C GLN A 86 20.59 -9.61 4.12
N LEU A 87 19.69 -9.25 5.04
CA LEU A 87 18.26 -9.06 4.72
C LEU A 87 18.06 -7.92 3.73
N LEU A 88 18.68 -6.76 3.98
CA LEU A 88 18.58 -5.59 3.11
C LEU A 88 19.15 -5.88 1.72
N SER A 89 20.30 -6.55 1.63
CA SER A 89 20.89 -6.93 0.34
C SER A 89 20.02 -7.93 -0.41
N ALA A 90 19.47 -8.94 0.27
CA ALA A 90 18.55 -9.89 -0.34
C ALA A 90 17.31 -9.18 -0.92
N VAL A 91 16.65 -8.32 -0.14
CA VAL A 91 15.46 -7.59 -0.60
C VAL A 91 15.78 -6.65 -1.78
N ARG A 92 16.95 -5.99 -1.80
CA ARG A 92 17.39 -5.15 -2.93
C ARG A 92 17.56 -5.90 -4.25
N THR A 93 17.83 -7.19 -4.19
CA THR A 93 18.01 -8.02 -5.40
C THR A 93 16.71 -8.60 -5.96
N LEU A 94 15.59 -8.42 -5.26
CA LEU A 94 14.29 -8.88 -5.72
C LEU A 94 13.73 -7.93 -6.78
N ASP A 95 13.12 -8.51 -7.81
CA ASP A 95 12.48 -7.78 -8.90
C ASP A 95 11.14 -7.13 -8.45
N GLU A 96 10.84 -5.93 -8.95
CA GLU A 96 9.62 -5.17 -8.61
C GLU A 96 8.32 -5.87 -9.02
N SER A 97 8.35 -6.79 -9.99
CA SER A 97 7.18 -7.58 -10.38
C SER A 97 6.86 -8.74 -9.43
N ARG A 98 7.72 -9.00 -8.43
CA ARG A 98 7.59 -10.15 -7.53
C ARG A 98 6.88 -9.79 -6.24
N LYS A 99 5.93 -10.64 -5.84
CA LYS A 99 5.21 -10.50 -4.56
C LYS A 99 6.17 -10.58 -3.38
N SER A 100 7.21 -11.40 -3.48
CA SER A 100 8.21 -11.59 -2.42
C SER A 100 8.92 -10.29 -2.03
N LEU A 101 9.11 -9.35 -2.96
CA LEU A 101 9.69 -8.03 -2.66
C LEU A 101 8.84 -7.29 -1.62
N TYR A 102 7.54 -7.13 -1.90
CA TYR A 102 6.64 -6.37 -1.03
C TYR A 102 6.37 -7.05 0.30
N VAL A 103 6.38 -8.39 0.34
CA VAL A 103 6.34 -9.13 1.61
C VAL A 103 7.61 -8.86 2.43
N GLY A 104 8.79 -8.85 1.79
CA GLY A 104 10.05 -8.49 2.44
C GLY A 104 10.09 -7.04 2.94
N LEU A 105 9.67 -6.08 2.11
CA LEU A 105 9.56 -4.68 2.48
C LEU A 105 8.58 -4.46 3.64
N THR A 106 7.47 -5.19 3.67
CA THR A 106 6.50 -5.17 4.78
C THR A 106 7.19 -5.63 6.08
N ALA A 107 7.82 -6.80 6.08
CA ALA A 107 8.48 -7.34 7.27
C ALA A 107 9.61 -6.42 7.78
N LEU A 108 10.41 -5.85 6.86
CA LEU A 108 11.45 -4.87 7.21
C LEU A 108 10.85 -3.59 7.78
N SER A 109 9.77 -3.06 7.19
CA SER A 109 9.07 -1.87 7.68
C SER A 109 8.51 -2.05 9.10
N GLU A 110 8.11 -3.27 9.45
CA GLU A 110 7.58 -3.59 10.77
C GLU A 110 8.64 -3.45 11.88
N GLN A 111 9.90 -3.72 11.56
CA GLN A 111 10.97 -3.82 12.55
C GLN A 111 11.97 -2.65 12.50
N LEU A 112 12.34 -2.18 11.31
CA LEU A 112 13.27 -1.05 11.12
C LEU A 112 12.58 0.31 11.32
N GLY A 113 11.28 0.36 11.11
CA GLY A 113 10.51 1.60 11.07
C GLY A 113 10.60 2.32 9.71
N PRO A 114 9.69 3.29 9.47
CA PRO A 114 9.49 3.89 8.16
C PRO A 114 10.68 4.75 7.71
N THR A 115 11.23 5.58 8.61
CA THR A 115 12.33 6.50 8.30
C THR A 115 13.58 5.75 7.84
N ARG A 116 13.97 4.70 8.57
CA ARG A 116 15.14 3.90 8.22
C ARG A 116 14.92 3.12 6.93
N LEU A 117 13.73 2.51 6.75
CA LEU A 117 13.42 1.79 5.52
C LEU A 117 13.54 2.69 4.29
N MET A 118 13.01 3.91 4.36
CA MET A 118 13.07 4.86 3.24
C MET A 118 14.49 5.39 2.97
N GLN A 119 15.38 5.39 3.96
CA GLN A 119 16.82 5.67 3.76
C GLN A 119 17.53 4.50 3.07
N GLU A 120 17.21 3.27 3.45
CA GLU A 120 17.80 2.07 2.86
C GLU A 120 17.27 1.78 1.43
N PHE A 121 16.04 2.21 1.13
CA PHE A 121 15.39 2.10 -0.17
C PHE A 121 14.88 3.48 -0.64
N PRO A 122 15.76 4.33 -1.17
CA PRO A 122 15.36 5.64 -1.69
C PRO A 122 14.31 5.50 -2.80
N GLY A 123 13.23 6.29 -2.72
CA GLY A 123 12.15 6.25 -3.71
C GLY A 123 11.20 5.05 -3.57
N VAL A 124 11.29 4.24 -2.51
CA VAL A 124 10.46 3.03 -2.31
C VAL A 124 8.96 3.30 -2.38
N VAL A 125 8.51 4.47 -1.93
CA VAL A 125 7.09 4.86 -2.00
C VAL A 125 6.67 5.07 -3.46
N GLU A 126 7.45 5.80 -4.25
CA GLU A 126 7.13 6.05 -5.66
C GLU A 126 7.19 4.79 -6.52
N SER A 127 8.20 3.93 -6.31
CA SER A 127 8.29 2.65 -7.03
C SER A 127 7.15 1.72 -6.66
N SER A 128 6.79 1.64 -5.37
CA SER A 128 5.65 0.85 -4.91
C SER A 128 4.32 1.41 -5.44
N LEU A 129 4.13 2.73 -5.46
CA LEU A 129 2.95 3.34 -6.06
C LEU A 129 2.84 2.97 -7.54
N ARG A 130 3.94 3.08 -8.32
CA ARG A 130 3.95 2.66 -9.73
C ARG A 130 3.58 1.18 -9.90
N ALA A 131 4.05 0.32 -9.00
CA ALA A 131 3.74 -1.10 -9.01
C ALA A 131 2.27 -1.45 -8.73
N LEU A 132 1.45 -0.51 -8.19
CA LEU A 132 0.00 -0.72 -8.05
C LEU A 132 -0.69 -0.99 -9.39
N THR A 133 -0.12 -0.53 -10.50
CA THR A 133 -0.64 -0.80 -11.85
C THR A 133 -0.49 -2.27 -12.26
N SER A 134 0.31 -3.05 -11.55
CA SER A 134 0.55 -4.47 -11.80
C SER A 134 -0.34 -5.35 -10.92
N GLN A 135 -1.38 -5.93 -11.52
CA GLN A 135 -2.35 -6.80 -10.82
C GLN A 135 -1.71 -7.95 -10.02
N PRO A 136 -0.63 -8.62 -10.48
CA PRO A 136 0.03 -9.67 -9.71
C PRO A 136 0.50 -9.21 -8.32
N VAL A 137 1.03 -7.99 -8.18
CA VAL A 137 1.61 -7.52 -6.91
C VAL A 137 0.72 -6.55 -6.15
N GLN A 138 -0.33 -6.02 -6.78
CA GLN A 138 -1.17 -4.95 -6.25
C GLN A 138 -1.64 -5.16 -4.81
N ALA A 139 -2.08 -6.37 -4.44
CA ALA A 139 -2.52 -6.66 -3.07
C ALA A 139 -1.37 -6.55 -2.04
N SER A 140 -0.20 -7.10 -2.36
CA SER A 140 0.99 -7.05 -1.49
C SER A 140 1.54 -5.62 -1.39
N VAL A 141 1.55 -4.88 -2.50
CA VAL A 141 1.93 -3.47 -2.56
C VAL A 141 0.99 -2.61 -1.71
N THR A 142 -0.33 -2.82 -1.83
CA THR A 142 -1.35 -2.09 -1.06
C THR A 142 -1.16 -2.29 0.44
N ASN A 143 -0.91 -3.54 0.86
CA ASN A 143 -0.63 -3.86 2.26
C ASN A 143 0.65 -3.14 2.76
N PHE A 144 1.73 -3.21 1.97
CA PHE A 144 2.99 -2.54 2.29
C PHE A 144 2.81 -1.02 2.44
N LEU A 145 2.21 -0.36 1.44
CA LEU A 145 1.99 1.08 1.43
C LEU A 145 1.11 1.54 2.60
N SER A 146 0.04 0.81 2.89
CA SER A 146 -0.88 1.14 3.99
C SER A 146 -0.18 1.07 5.35
N LEU A 147 0.59 0.00 5.58
CA LEU A 147 1.39 -0.17 6.80
C LEU A 147 2.43 0.94 6.93
N LEU A 148 3.20 1.19 5.86
CA LEU A 148 4.29 2.16 5.87
C LEU A 148 3.75 3.58 6.08
N LEU A 149 2.68 3.97 5.39
CA LEU A 149 2.02 5.27 5.56
C LEU A 149 1.59 5.48 7.02
N GLY A 150 0.79 4.55 7.56
CA GLY A 150 0.25 4.66 8.91
C GLY A 150 1.32 4.76 10.01
N ARG A 151 2.52 4.22 9.76
CA ARG A 151 3.67 4.38 10.65
C ARG A 151 4.43 5.68 10.41
N HIS A 152 4.67 6.04 9.14
CA HIS A 152 5.45 7.22 8.79
C HIS A 152 4.79 8.51 9.28
N MET A 153 3.46 8.59 9.16
CA MET A 153 2.66 9.72 9.64
C MET A 153 2.83 10.02 11.13
N LYS A 154 3.07 9.00 11.96
CA LYS A 154 3.26 9.18 13.40
C LYS A 154 4.58 9.86 13.76
N THR A 155 5.52 9.95 12.80
CA THR A 155 6.91 10.33 13.07
C THR A 155 7.41 11.52 12.26
N GLN A 156 6.62 12.00 11.30
CA GLN A 156 7.05 13.03 10.34
C GLN A 156 6.11 14.22 10.31
N SER A 157 6.61 15.34 9.76
CA SER A 157 5.83 16.55 9.56
C SER A 157 4.90 16.46 8.36
N ARG A 158 3.88 17.33 8.34
CA ARG A 158 2.90 17.43 7.24
C ARG A 158 3.56 17.61 5.87
N GLU A 159 4.62 18.40 5.79
CA GLU A 159 5.31 18.70 4.54
C GLU A 159 6.01 17.45 3.98
N VAL A 160 6.63 16.65 4.85
CA VAL A 160 7.28 15.40 4.47
C VAL A 160 6.24 14.39 3.98
N ILE A 161 5.10 14.28 4.68
CA ILE A 161 4.01 13.39 4.25
C ILE A 161 3.42 13.85 2.92
N TYR A 162 3.15 15.14 2.75
CA TYR A 162 2.65 15.68 1.49
C TYR A 162 3.59 15.37 0.32
N ASN A 163 4.88 15.68 0.47
CA ASN A 163 5.87 15.49 -0.60
C ASN A 163 6.16 14.02 -0.89
N SER A 164 6.16 13.15 0.12
CA SER A 164 6.54 11.74 -0.05
C SER A 164 5.37 10.82 -0.41
N TRP A 165 4.13 11.21 -0.10
CA TRP A 165 2.95 10.36 -0.26
C TRP A 165 1.86 11.00 -1.10
N VAL A 166 1.40 12.19 -0.73
CA VAL A 166 0.25 12.82 -1.38
C VAL A 166 0.60 13.23 -2.82
N ARG A 167 1.71 13.94 -3.02
CA ARG A 167 2.12 14.37 -4.37
C ARG A 167 2.37 13.18 -5.31
N PRO A 168 3.15 12.14 -4.95
CA PRO A 168 3.32 10.96 -5.81
C PRO A 168 2.01 10.21 -6.10
N ALA A 169 1.10 10.11 -5.13
CA ALA A 169 -0.22 9.51 -5.34
C ALA A 169 -1.06 10.30 -6.36
N LEU A 170 -1.02 11.63 -6.29
CA LEU A 170 -1.71 12.50 -7.26
C LEU A 170 -1.14 12.34 -8.67
N VAL A 171 0.20 12.29 -8.81
CA VAL A 171 0.87 12.03 -10.09
C VAL A 171 0.47 10.66 -10.66
N LEU A 172 0.35 9.63 -9.82
CA LEU A 172 -0.13 8.34 -10.27
C LEU A 172 -1.61 8.40 -10.69
N ALA A 173 -2.45 9.10 -9.94
CA ALA A 173 -3.88 9.20 -10.23
C ALA A 173 -4.19 9.87 -11.58
N THR A 174 -3.33 10.78 -12.05
CA THR A 174 -3.45 11.41 -13.37
C THR A 174 -2.82 10.58 -14.50
N SER A 175 -1.97 9.60 -14.18
CA SER A 175 -1.33 8.74 -15.17
C SER A 175 -2.34 7.91 -15.98
N PRO A 176 -2.13 7.69 -17.29
CA PRO A 176 -3.01 6.87 -18.13
C PRO A 176 -3.12 5.41 -17.65
N GLY A 177 -2.12 4.90 -16.93
CA GLY A 177 -2.13 3.55 -16.37
C GLY A 177 -2.95 3.37 -15.08
N ALA A 178 -3.47 4.44 -14.48
CA ALA A 178 -4.31 4.34 -13.29
C ALA A 178 -5.74 3.94 -13.65
N ASP A 179 -6.05 2.66 -13.40
CA ASP A 179 -7.38 2.08 -13.55
C ASP A 179 -8.25 2.24 -12.29
N SER A 180 -9.44 1.64 -12.30
CA SER A 180 -10.37 1.70 -11.16
C SER A 180 -9.81 1.10 -9.87
N SER A 181 -9.01 0.04 -9.99
CA SER A 181 -8.45 -0.66 -8.83
C SER A 181 -7.36 0.18 -8.17
N VAL A 182 -6.48 0.79 -8.98
CA VAL A 182 -5.44 1.70 -8.52
C VAL A 182 -6.07 2.92 -7.83
N LEU A 183 -7.07 3.54 -8.47
CA LEU A 183 -7.74 4.71 -7.88
C LEU A 183 -8.47 4.39 -6.57
N GLN A 184 -8.99 3.17 -6.41
CA GLN A 184 -9.59 2.74 -5.14
C GLN A 184 -8.55 2.58 -4.04
N VAL A 185 -7.35 2.09 -4.38
CA VAL A 185 -6.24 2.01 -3.42
C VAL A 185 -5.79 3.41 -3.03
N LEU A 186 -5.62 4.32 -4.00
CA LEU A 186 -5.26 5.71 -3.74
C LEU A 186 -6.29 6.46 -2.90
N ASP A 187 -7.59 6.31 -3.21
CA ASP A 187 -8.72 6.81 -2.41
C ASP A 187 -8.59 6.36 -0.95
N THR A 188 -8.24 5.09 -0.71
CA THR A 188 -8.08 4.54 0.65
C THR A 188 -6.84 5.10 1.36
N LEU A 189 -5.69 5.16 0.67
CA LEU A 189 -4.45 5.69 1.22
C LEU A 189 -4.58 7.19 1.57
N LEU A 190 -5.13 7.99 0.65
CA LEU A 190 -5.33 9.42 0.85
C LEU A 190 -6.37 9.71 1.93
N THR A 191 -7.46 8.92 2.00
CA THR A 191 -8.43 9.03 3.10
C THR A 191 -7.74 8.79 4.44
N THR A 192 -6.90 7.76 4.53
CA THR A 192 -6.15 7.45 5.75
C THR A 192 -5.20 8.58 6.11
N ALA A 193 -4.52 9.18 5.12
CA ALA A 193 -3.64 10.32 5.34
C ALA A 193 -4.40 11.53 5.90
N VAL A 194 -5.50 11.94 5.27
CA VAL A 194 -6.26 13.12 5.73
C VAL A 194 -6.96 12.88 7.06
N GLN A 195 -7.43 11.66 7.33
CA GLN A 195 -8.03 11.35 8.64
C GLN A 195 -7.02 11.41 9.80
N ASN A 196 -5.74 11.12 9.54
CA ASN A 196 -4.69 11.24 10.55
C ASN A 196 -4.18 12.68 10.70
N ASP A 197 -4.18 13.46 9.61
CA ASP A 197 -3.84 14.88 9.62
C ASP A 197 -4.79 15.67 8.71
N HIS A 198 -5.84 16.25 9.32
CA HIS A 198 -6.87 17.01 8.62
C HIS A 198 -6.30 18.22 7.86
N THR A 199 -5.14 18.74 8.25
CA THR A 199 -4.51 19.86 7.54
C THR A 199 -4.04 19.48 6.13
N LEU A 200 -3.92 18.18 5.82
CA LEU A 200 -3.65 17.71 4.46
C LEU A 200 -4.81 17.94 3.49
N LEU A 201 -6.02 18.18 4.01
CA LEU A 201 -7.20 18.48 3.21
C LEU A 201 -7.02 19.77 2.39
N GLU A 202 -6.32 20.78 2.93
CA GLU A 202 -6.01 22.03 2.22
C GLU A 202 -5.27 21.77 0.90
N TYR A 203 -4.32 20.84 0.92
CA TYR A 203 -3.57 20.44 -0.28
C TYR A 203 -4.46 19.70 -1.28
N ILE A 204 -5.37 18.85 -0.80
CA ILE A 204 -6.31 18.13 -1.66
C ILE A 204 -7.27 19.11 -2.34
N LEU A 205 -7.88 20.03 -1.58
CA LEU A 205 -8.82 21.02 -2.10
C LEU A 205 -8.12 21.95 -3.11
N SER A 206 -6.92 22.44 -2.79
CA SER A 206 -6.12 23.25 -3.72
C SER A 206 -5.83 22.51 -5.03
N HIS A 207 -5.59 21.19 -4.95
CA HIS A 207 -5.36 20.38 -6.14
C HIS A 207 -6.65 20.16 -6.95
N ILE A 208 -7.79 19.95 -6.30
CA ILE A 208 -9.09 19.85 -6.98
C ILE A 208 -9.35 21.13 -7.78
N GLU A 209 -9.14 22.30 -7.18
CA GLU A 209 -9.35 23.59 -7.84
C GLU A 209 -8.49 23.76 -9.10
N ARG A 210 -7.21 23.36 -9.04
CA ARG A 210 -6.32 23.38 -10.22
C ARG A 210 -6.68 22.33 -11.27
N ALA A 211 -7.03 21.12 -10.83
CA ALA A 211 -7.24 19.98 -11.73
C ALA A 211 -8.55 20.07 -12.53
N VAL A 212 -9.50 20.90 -12.11
CA VAL A 212 -10.72 21.21 -12.88
C VAL A 212 -10.37 21.81 -14.25
N ASP A 213 -9.28 22.57 -14.34
CA ASP A 213 -8.84 23.21 -15.58
C ASP A 213 -8.04 22.27 -16.50
N GLU A 214 -7.42 21.22 -15.94
CA GLU A 214 -6.51 20.29 -16.65
C GLU A 214 -7.21 19.00 -17.15
N SER A 215 -8.53 18.86 -16.96
CA SER A 215 -9.36 17.75 -17.45
C SER A 215 -9.08 16.34 -16.84
N ASP A 216 -8.37 16.26 -15.70
CA ASP A 216 -8.04 14.99 -15.02
C ASP A 216 -9.15 14.51 -14.07
N MET A 217 -10.34 14.29 -14.64
CA MET A 217 -11.56 14.11 -13.86
C MET A 217 -11.57 12.86 -12.97
N LYS A 218 -10.96 11.75 -13.39
CA LYS A 218 -10.89 10.54 -12.54
C LYS A 218 -10.17 10.82 -11.21
N CYS A 219 -9.13 11.66 -11.26
CA CYS A 219 -8.41 12.12 -10.09
C CYS A 219 -9.30 13.06 -9.26
N VAL A 220 -9.97 14.03 -9.90
CA VAL A 220 -10.91 14.95 -9.23
C VAL A 220 -12.02 14.19 -8.48
N LEU A 221 -12.67 13.22 -9.11
CA LEU A 221 -13.74 12.42 -8.50
C LEU A 221 -13.23 11.59 -7.32
N MET A 222 -12.03 11.00 -7.44
CA MET A 222 -11.37 10.29 -6.35
C MET A 222 -11.09 11.24 -5.17
N LEU A 223 -10.56 12.45 -5.43
CA LEU A 223 -10.26 13.43 -4.40
C LEU A 223 -11.51 14.00 -3.73
N LEU A 224 -12.60 14.20 -4.47
CA LEU A 224 -13.90 14.56 -3.90
C LEU A 224 -14.42 13.45 -2.97
N SER A 225 -14.27 12.18 -3.37
CA SER A 225 -14.58 11.03 -2.51
C SER A 225 -13.76 11.06 -1.21
N VAL A 226 -12.45 11.35 -1.29
CA VAL A 226 -11.57 11.49 -0.12
C VAL A 226 -12.03 12.64 0.78
N ALA A 227 -12.19 13.85 0.21
CA ALA A 227 -12.58 15.04 0.95
C ALA A 227 -13.91 14.83 1.70
N ARG A 228 -14.88 14.21 1.02
CA ARG A 228 -16.18 13.89 1.61
C ARG A 228 -16.09 12.91 2.76
N LYS A 229 -15.30 11.85 2.64
CA LYS A 229 -15.11 10.87 3.75
C LYS A 229 -14.43 11.47 4.96
N CYS A 230 -13.60 12.50 4.76
CA CYS A 230 -12.85 13.16 5.81
C CYS A 230 -13.61 14.31 6.47
N GLY A 231 -14.76 14.73 5.93
CA GLY A 231 -15.58 15.78 6.53
C GLY A 231 -15.01 17.15 6.39
N VAL A 232 -15.15 17.71 5.19
CA VAL A 232 -15.05 19.15 5.01
C VAL A 232 -16.25 19.78 5.75
N THR A 233 -16.01 20.31 6.93
CA THR A 233 -17.00 21.10 7.66
C THR A 233 -17.05 22.49 7.04
N SER A 234 -18.24 23.10 6.99
CA SER A 234 -18.45 24.42 6.38
C SER A 234 -17.70 25.56 7.07
N GLU A 235 -17.18 25.31 8.27
CA GLU A 235 -16.47 26.31 9.08
C GLU A 235 -15.02 26.54 8.60
N ASP A 236 -14.36 25.51 8.05
CA ASP A 236 -12.93 25.55 7.71
C ASP A 236 -12.62 26.15 6.32
N THR A 237 -13.61 26.26 5.43
CA THR A 237 -13.35 26.58 4.01
C THR A 237 -14.31 27.59 3.37
N GLY A 238 -15.12 28.26 4.19
CA GLY A 238 -16.19 29.16 3.74
C GLY A 238 -17.32 28.41 3.01
N ASP A 239 -18.33 29.15 2.55
CA ASP A 239 -19.54 28.58 1.89
C ASP A 239 -19.25 27.73 0.63
N LYS A 240 -18.00 27.68 0.15
CA LYS A 240 -17.59 27.03 -1.12
C LYS A 240 -17.69 25.50 -1.09
N TRP A 241 -17.50 24.88 0.07
CA TRP A 241 -17.47 23.40 0.22
C TRP A 241 -18.55 22.86 1.15
N LYS A 242 -19.57 23.68 1.41
CA LYS A 242 -20.74 23.35 2.25
C LYS A 242 -21.50 22.17 1.63
N GLY A 243 -21.53 21.04 2.34
CA GLY A 243 -22.24 19.80 1.95
C GLY A 243 -21.36 18.55 1.78
N LEU A 244 -20.03 18.70 1.82
CA LEU A 244 -19.07 17.57 1.77
C LEU A 244 -18.90 16.84 3.13
N SER A 245 -19.90 16.90 4.00
CA SER A 245 -19.86 16.22 5.30
C SER A 245 -20.13 14.71 5.14
N PRO A 246 -19.34 13.79 5.76
CA PRO A 246 -19.55 12.35 5.72
C PRO A 246 -20.82 11.93 6.47
N LYS A 247 -21.39 12.83 7.27
CA LYS A 247 -22.62 12.61 8.05
C LYS A 247 -23.85 13.25 7.41
N SER A 248 -23.72 13.92 6.25
CA SER A 248 -24.87 14.47 5.57
C SER A 248 -25.67 13.36 4.89
N THR A 249 -26.90 13.14 5.37
CA THR A 249 -28.05 12.68 4.57
C THR A 249 -28.56 13.80 3.65
N GLU A 250 -27.86 14.93 3.58
CA GLU A 250 -28.21 16.03 2.71
C GLU A 250 -27.91 15.68 1.26
N PRO A 251 -28.84 16.00 0.35
CA PRO A 251 -28.64 15.79 -1.07
C PRO A 251 -27.37 16.52 -1.53
N MET A 252 -26.61 15.84 -2.38
CA MET A 252 -25.41 16.33 -3.08
C MET A 252 -25.45 17.86 -3.28
N SER A 253 -24.47 18.57 -2.73
CA SER A 253 -24.43 20.03 -2.69
C SER A 253 -24.46 20.65 -4.09
N ARG A 254 -24.89 21.92 -4.20
CA ARG A 254 -24.91 22.64 -5.48
C ARG A 254 -23.53 22.70 -6.15
N ALA A 255 -22.46 22.77 -5.36
CA ALA A 255 -21.08 22.76 -5.86
C ALA A 255 -20.70 21.38 -6.41
N GLU A 256 -21.01 20.31 -5.69
CA GLU A 256 -20.83 18.93 -6.17
C GLU A 256 -21.67 18.68 -7.43
N LEU A 257 -22.93 19.09 -7.45
CA LEU A 257 -23.82 19.01 -8.61
C LEU A 257 -23.29 19.83 -9.79
N GLN A 258 -22.75 21.02 -9.56
CA GLN A 258 -22.12 21.81 -10.62
C GLN A 258 -20.86 21.14 -11.18
N LEU A 259 -20.02 20.56 -10.32
CA LEU A 259 -18.85 19.78 -10.75
C LEU A 259 -19.29 18.55 -11.56
N LEU A 260 -20.32 17.85 -11.10
CA LEU A 260 -20.87 16.66 -11.74
C LEU A 260 -21.57 16.99 -13.07
N LEU A 261 -22.28 18.11 -13.15
CA LEU A 261 -22.91 18.61 -14.36
C LEU A 261 -21.88 19.15 -15.37
N MET A 262 -20.89 19.90 -14.90
CA MET A 262 -19.74 20.34 -15.71
C MET A 262 -19.04 19.11 -16.30
N PHE A 263 -18.80 18.11 -15.46
CA PHE A 263 -18.22 16.85 -15.87
C PHE A 263 -19.02 16.11 -16.94
N LEU A 264 -20.32 15.86 -16.70
CA LEU A 264 -21.21 15.21 -17.66
C LEU A 264 -21.25 15.99 -18.99
N LYS A 265 -21.23 17.32 -18.93
CA LYS A 265 -21.21 18.17 -20.12
C LYS A 265 -19.95 17.97 -20.97
N TYR A 266 -18.78 17.82 -20.36
CA TYR A 266 -17.51 17.66 -21.10
C TYR A 266 -17.15 16.20 -21.44
N ASN A 267 -17.69 15.21 -20.71
CA ASN A 267 -17.26 13.82 -20.82
C ASN A 267 -18.35 12.82 -21.21
N SER A 268 -19.61 13.23 -21.33
CA SER A 268 -20.70 12.36 -21.84
C SER A 268 -20.39 11.78 -23.21
N ASN A 269 -19.56 12.47 -24.00
CA ASN A 269 -19.15 12.07 -25.35
C ASN A 269 -17.75 11.43 -25.43
N ALA A 270 -17.08 11.17 -24.30
CA ALA A 270 -15.72 10.61 -24.29
C ALA A 270 -15.70 9.21 -24.92
N GLN A 271 -14.86 8.97 -25.94
CA GLN A 271 -14.90 7.73 -26.73
C GLN A 271 -14.33 6.48 -26.03
N ALA A 272 -13.73 6.60 -24.84
CA ALA A 272 -13.14 5.48 -24.11
C ALA A 272 -14.15 4.79 -23.16
N PRO A 273 -14.59 3.54 -23.44
CA PRO A 273 -15.61 2.83 -22.64
C PRO A 273 -15.15 2.56 -21.19
N HIS A 274 -13.88 2.23 -20.99
CA HIS A 274 -13.30 2.00 -19.66
C HIS A 274 -13.34 3.27 -18.79
N CYS A 275 -13.04 4.43 -19.38
CA CYS A 275 -13.13 5.71 -18.68
C CYS A 275 -14.59 5.99 -18.25
N ARG A 276 -15.57 5.76 -19.14
CA ARG A 276 -17.00 5.88 -18.80
C ARG A 276 -17.44 4.94 -17.67
N GLN A 277 -17.01 3.68 -17.68
CA GLN A 277 -17.36 2.72 -16.62
C GLN A 277 -16.76 3.11 -15.27
N LEU A 278 -15.50 3.55 -15.26
CA LEU A 278 -14.83 4.07 -14.07
C LEU A 278 -15.55 5.31 -13.51
N MET A 279 -15.85 6.26 -14.38
CA MET A 279 -16.61 7.46 -14.05
C MET A 279 -17.95 7.10 -13.42
N LEU A 280 -18.70 6.18 -14.01
CA LEU A 280 -19.98 5.71 -13.46
C LEU A 280 -19.83 4.95 -12.13
N ALA A 281 -18.75 4.17 -11.95
CA ALA A 281 -18.49 3.47 -10.69
C ALA A 281 -18.15 4.44 -9.56
N LEU A 282 -17.31 5.45 -9.83
CA LEU A 282 -16.99 6.52 -8.88
C LEU A 282 -18.21 7.38 -8.58
N LEU A 283 -19.00 7.74 -9.60
CA LEU A 283 -20.27 8.46 -9.45
C LEU A 283 -21.30 7.68 -8.62
N LYS A 284 -21.39 6.36 -8.81
CA LYS A 284 -22.22 5.50 -7.96
C LYS A 284 -21.68 5.48 -6.54
N LYS A 285 -20.37 5.40 -6.33
CA LYS A 285 -19.78 5.43 -4.98
C LYS A 285 -20.03 6.78 -4.28
N THR A 286 -20.10 7.88 -5.05
CA THR A 286 -20.53 9.18 -4.53
C THR A 286 -22.04 9.19 -4.26
N ALA A 287 -22.89 8.66 -5.14
CA ALA A 287 -24.34 8.72 -4.95
C ALA A 287 -24.91 7.68 -3.94
N VAL A 288 -24.29 6.50 -3.80
CA VAL A 288 -24.87 5.32 -3.10
C VAL A 288 -24.59 5.29 -1.59
N THR A 289 -23.90 6.29 -1.03
CA THR A 289 -23.85 6.48 0.43
C THR A 289 -25.15 7.05 1.02
N GLU A 290 -26.22 7.18 0.22
CA GLU A 290 -27.54 7.71 0.60
C GLU A 290 -28.64 6.64 0.82
N CYS A 291 -28.32 5.46 1.36
CA CYS A 291 -29.34 4.53 1.88
C CYS A 291 -28.89 3.90 3.20
#